data_AF-A0A0G0TXI6-F1
#
_entry.id   AF-A0A0G0TXI6-F1
#
_cell.length_a   1.000
_cell.length_b   1.000
_cell.length_c   1.000
_cell.angle_alpha   90.00
_cell.angle_beta   90.00
_cell.angle_gamma   90.00
#
_symmetry.space_group_name_H-M   'P 1'
#
loop_
_entity.id
_entity.type
_entity.pdbx_description
1 polymer ?
#
loop_
_entity_poly.entity_id
_entity_poly.type
_entity_poly.pdbx_seq_one_letter_code
_entity_poly.pdbx_strand_id
1 'polypeptide(L)'
;FAREFVLVGAVLSIVFLVYVLSTVAPEEVKHSISNLGIESAGHFYRYEELVEFWFEDQWGQTLLILRPIIGSRIIILLGIMEKQRVQEALKQFIAYREQPEKSWVDNAASWLSKKVPLEKPQS
;
A
#
# COMPACT_ATOMS: atom_id res chain seq x y z
N PHE A 1 -20.69 -37.63 12.06
CA PHE A 1 -19.77 -38.29 11.09
C PHE A 1 -19.40 -37.40 9.90
N ALA A 2 -20.15 -37.32 8.79
CA ALA A 2 -19.69 -36.56 7.59
C ALA A 2 -19.38 -35.06 7.83
N ARG A 3 -20.12 -34.41 8.75
CA ARG A 3 -19.94 -32.99 9.08
C ARG A 3 -18.62 -32.71 9.81
N GLU A 4 -18.16 -33.63 10.66
CA GLU A 4 -16.87 -33.47 11.36
C GLU A 4 -15.71 -33.55 10.36
N PHE A 5 -15.77 -34.47 9.39
CA PHE A 5 -14.72 -34.62 8.36
C PHE A 5 -14.61 -33.41 7.42
N VAL A 6 -15.73 -32.77 7.09
CA VAL A 6 -15.73 -31.54 6.26
C VAL A 6 -15.05 -30.38 7.00
N LEU A 7 -15.33 -30.20 8.29
CA LEU A 7 -14.68 -29.16 9.10
C LEU A 7 -13.18 -29.41 9.25
N VAL A 8 -12.78 -30.65 9.51
CA VAL A 8 -11.37 -31.04 9.58
C VAL A 8 -10.66 -30.79 8.25
N GLY A 9 -11.29 -31.14 7.12
CA GLY A 9 -10.76 -30.86 5.79
C GLY A 9 -10.60 -29.36 5.50
N ALA A 10 -11.57 -28.54 5.92
CA ALA A 10 -11.49 -27.08 5.75
C ALA A 10 -10.35 -26.47 6.60
N VAL A 11 -10.21 -26.89 7.86
CA VAL A 11 -9.12 -26.44 8.73
C VAL A 11 -7.77 -26.85 8.15
N LEU A 12 -7.62 -28.10 7.70
CA LEU A 12 -6.40 -28.57 7.05
C LEU A 12 -6.07 -27.78 5.78
N SER A 13 -7.08 -27.42 4.99
CA SER A 13 -6.88 -26.61 3.77
C SER A 13 -6.39 -25.20 4.10
N ILE A 14 -6.95 -24.55 5.13
CA ILE A 14 -6.51 -23.22 5.57
C ILE A 14 -5.09 -23.28 6.14
N VAL A 15 -4.79 -24.27 6.98
CA VAL A 15 -3.45 -24.46 7.55
C VAL A 15 -2.43 -24.70 6.44
N PHE A 16 -2.76 -25.54 5.46
CA PHE A 16 -1.91 -25.77 4.30
C PHE A 16 -1.68 -24.50 3.48
N LEU A 17 -2.73 -23.72 3.22
CA LEU A 17 -2.61 -22.43 2.51
C LEU A 17 -1.70 -21.46 3.26
N VAL A 18 -1.91 -21.30 4.58
CA VAL A 18 -1.06 -20.43 5.43
C VAL A 18 0.38 -20.91 5.41
N TYR A 19 0.62 -22.22 5.50
CA TYR A 19 1.95 -22.80 5.42
C TYR A 19 2.65 -22.45 4.11
N VAL A 20 1.99 -22.67 2.96
CA VAL A 20 2.55 -22.34 1.64
C VAL A 20 2.85 -20.85 1.53
N LEU A 21 1.90 -19.98 1.91
CA LEU A 21 2.08 -18.53 1.86
C LEU A 21 3.20 -18.03 2.79
N SER A 22 3.41 -18.67 3.94
CA SER A 22 4.44 -18.28 4.91
C SER A 22 5.85 -18.79 4.58
N THR A 23 5.96 -19.83 3.77
CA THR A 23 7.24 -20.48 3.44
C THR A 23 7.88 -19.93 2.17
N VAL A 24 7.10 -19.28 1.30
CA VAL A 24 7.63 -18.56 0.14
C VAL A 24 8.09 -17.18 0.59
N ALA A 25 9.40 -16.94 0.54
CA ALA A 25 9.94 -15.61 0.79
C ALA A 25 9.36 -14.61 -0.22
N PRO A 26 8.99 -13.39 0.22
CA PRO A 26 8.56 -12.34 -0.69
C PRO A 26 9.65 -12.07 -1.74
N GLU A 27 9.24 -11.80 -2.98
CA GLU A 27 10.19 -11.43 -4.02
C GLU A 27 10.81 -10.07 -3.72
N GLU A 28 12.15 -9.99 -3.75
CA GLU A 28 12.85 -8.72 -3.57
C GLU A 28 12.77 -7.89 -4.84
N VAL A 29 11.89 -6.88 -4.83
CA VAL A 29 11.76 -5.94 -5.94
C VAL A 29 12.78 -4.82 -5.79
N LYS A 30 13.62 -4.61 -6.81
CA LYS A 30 14.51 -3.45 -6.88
C LYS A 30 13.74 -2.24 -7.41
N HIS A 31 13.91 -1.12 -6.72
CA HIS A 31 13.35 0.17 -7.12
C HIS A 31 14.49 1.14 -7.45
N SER A 32 14.36 1.86 -8.55
CA SER A 32 15.34 2.86 -8.98
C SER A 32 14.65 4.17 -9.30
N ILE A 33 15.20 5.28 -8.82
CA ILE A 33 14.75 6.63 -9.15
C ILE A 33 15.81 7.25 -10.05
N SER A 34 15.40 7.66 -11.25
CA SER A 34 16.27 8.27 -12.26
C SER A 34 15.80 9.68 -12.59
N ASN A 35 16.53 10.40 -13.45
CA ASN A 35 16.13 11.74 -13.90
C ASN A 35 14.93 11.73 -14.85
N LEU A 36 14.54 10.57 -15.40
CA LEU A 36 13.45 10.44 -16.38
C LEU A 36 12.17 9.86 -15.76
N GLY A 37 12.30 9.17 -14.63
CA GLY A 37 11.19 8.43 -14.04
C GLY A 37 11.64 7.44 -12.98
N ILE A 38 10.68 6.62 -12.56
CA ILE A 38 10.82 5.64 -11.49
C ILE A 38 10.66 4.24 -12.07
N GLU A 39 11.63 3.37 -11.82
CA GLU A 39 11.56 1.96 -12.18
C GLU A 39 11.18 1.13 -10.95
N SER A 40 10.17 0.28 -11.10
CA SER A 40 9.66 -0.58 -10.02
C SER A 40 9.04 -1.85 -10.60
N ALA A 41 9.44 -3.01 -10.08
CA ALA A 41 8.90 -4.32 -10.49
C ALA A 41 8.94 -4.58 -12.01
N GLY A 42 10.00 -4.12 -12.70
CA GLY A 42 10.13 -4.27 -14.16
C GLY A 42 9.28 -3.31 -14.99
N HIS A 43 8.60 -2.36 -14.34
CA HIS A 43 7.85 -1.28 -14.99
C HIS A 43 8.57 0.06 -14.82
N PHE A 44 8.64 0.83 -15.90
CA PHE A 44 9.20 2.18 -15.89
C PHE A 44 8.07 3.20 -15.97
N TYR A 45 7.95 4.04 -14.95
CA TYR A 45 6.96 5.11 -14.85
C TYR A 45 7.61 6.45 -15.11
N ARG A 46 7.16 7.14 -16.17
CA ARG A 46 7.69 8.45 -16.50
C ARG A 46 7.13 9.52 -15.56
N TYR A 47 7.89 10.56 -15.27
CA TYR A 47 7.38 11.66 -14.43
C TYR A 47 6.14 12.33 -15.01
N GLU A 48 6.06 12.44 -16.34
CA GLU A 48 4.89 13.01 -17.03
C GLU A 48 3.60 12.20 -16.84
N GLU A 49 3.72 10.93 -16.44
CA GLU A 49 2.58 10.03 -16.20
C GLU A 49 2.13 10.07 -14.73
N LEU A 50 2.84 10.78 -13.87
CA LEU A 50 2.59 10.85 -12.43
C LEU A 50 2.06 12.24 -12.04
N VAL A 51 0.94 12.26 -11.32
CA VAL A 51 0.26 13.50 -10.93
C VAL A 51 0.80 14.03 -9.61
N GLU A 52 0.86 13.15 -8.60
CA GLU A 52 1.25 13.52 -7.25
C GLU A 52 1.79 12.33 -6.47
N PHE A 53 2.50 12.62 -5.40
CA PHE A 53 2.99 11.62 -4.46
C PHE A 53 2.85 12.08 -3.01
N TRP A 54 2.73 11.12 -2.11
CA TRP A 54 2.73 11.34 -0.66
C TRP A 54 3.33 10.13 0.05
N PHE A 55 3.50 10.25 1.37
CA PHE A 55 3.96 9.16 2.22
C PHE A 55 2.86 8.73 3.18
N GLU A 56 2.77 7.42 3.41
CA GLU A 56 1.92 6.83 4.46
C GLU A 56 2.76 5.91 5.33
N ASP A 57 2.50 5.90 6.63
CA ASP A 57 3.14 4.97 7.55
C ASP A 57 2.15 3.85 7.88
N GLN A 58 2.49 2.61 7.52
CA GLN A 58 1.67 1.42 7.79
C GLN A 58 2.53 0.31 8.36
N TRP A 59 2.06 -0.32 9.43
CA TRP A 59 2.74 -1.44 10.10
C TRP A 59 4.21 -1.13 10.49
N GLY A 60 4.50 0.12 10.85
CA GLY A 60 5.85 0.56 11.20
C GLY A 60 6.80 0.75 10.02
N GLN A 61 6.28 0.72 8.79
CA GLN A 61 7.04 0.95 7.56
C GLN A 61 6.49 2.18 6.83
N THR A 62 7.40 2.95 6.24
CA THR A 62 7.03 4.10 5.41
C THR A 62 6.81 3.64 3.97
N LEU A 63 5.65 3.98 3.42
CA LEU A 63 5.22 3.75 2.05
C LEU A 63 5.35 5.06 1.26
N LEU A 64 5.96 4.98 0.08
CA LEU A 64 5.85 6.01 -0.95
C LEU A 64 4.69 5.64 -1.88
N ILE A 65 3.71 6.53 -1.99
CA ILE A 65 2.56 6.32 -2.86
C ILE A 65 2.62 7.32 -4.01
N LEU A 66 2.58 6.80 -5.23
CA LEU A 66 2.58 7.56 -6.47
C LEU A 66 1.22 7.41 -7.15
N ARG A 67 0.62 8.52 -7.56
CA ARG A 67 -0.63 8.52 -8.32
C ARG A 67 -0.33 8.73 -9.81
N PRO A 68 -0.51 7.72 -10.68
CA PRO A 68 -0.46 7.92 -12.11
C PRO A 68 -1.71 8.66 -12.62
N ILE A 69 -1.63 9.25 -13.80
CA ILE A 69 -2.79 9.88 -14.49
C ILE A 69 -3.86 8.82 -14.78
N ILE A 70 -3.43 7.64 -15.21
CA ILE A 70 -4.29 6.51 -15.56
C ILE A 70 -3.79 5.27 -14.80
N GLY A 71 -4.71 4.55 -14.14
CA GLY A 71 -4.41 3.30 -13.46
C GLY A 71 -4.47 3.39 -11.93
N SER A 72 -4.02 2.32 -11.28
CA SER A 72 -3.97 2.21 -9.83
C SER A 72 -2.77 2.93 -9.23
N ARG A 73 -2.86 3.30 -7.94
CA ARG A 73 -1.74 3.86 -7.19
C ARG A 73 -0.57 2.87 -7.16
N ILE A 74 0.64 3.39 -7.31
CA ILE A 74 1.88 2.62 -7.20
C ILE A 74 2.38 2.80 -5.78
N ILE A 75 2.58 1.70 -5.06
CA ILE A 75 3.02 1.70 -3.67
C ILE A 75 4.42 1.10 -3.62
N ILE A 76 5.38 1.86 -3.11
CA ILE A 76 6.77 1.46 -2.97
C ILE A 76 7.14 1.49 -1.49
N LEU A 77 7.76 0.42 -1.01
CA LEU A 77 8.29 0.39 0.34
C LEU A 77 9.59 1.20 0.40
N LEU A 78 9.67 2.19 1.29
CA LEU A 78 10.90 3.00 1.42
C LEU A 78 12.06 2.20 2.05
N GLY A 79 11.73 1.22 2.89
CA GLY A 79 12.71 0.39 3.60
C GLY A 79 13.64 1.26 4.46
N ILE A 80 14.93 1.20 4.17
CA ILE A 80 15.99 1.93 4.90
C ILE A 80 16.25 3.35 4.37
N MET A 81 15.58 3.76 3.28
CA MET A 81 15.80 5.09 2.70
C MET A 81 15.16 6.18 3.55
N GLU A 82 15.84 7.31 3.67
CA GLU A 82 15.33 8.46 4.40
C GLU A 82 14.22 9.16 3.61
N LYS A 83 13.04 9.29 4.22
CA LYS A 83 11.86 9.98 3.65
C LYS A 83 12.19 11.35 3.08
N GLN A 84 12.96 12.14 3.82
CA GLN A 84 13.29 13.52 3.44
C GLN A 84 14.12 13.58 2.16
N ARG A 85 15.12 12.71 2.02
CA ARG A 85 15.95 12.60 0.82
C ARG A 85 15.13 12.20 -0.42
N VAL A 86 14.23 11.22 -0.28
CA VAL A 86 13.34 10.79 -1.37
C VAL A 86 12.38 11.91 -1.75
N GLN A 87 11.83 12.60 -0.76
CA GLN A 87 10.93 13.72 -0.97
C GLN A 87 11.59 14.86 -1.76
N GLU A 88 12.80 15.25 -1.38
CA GLU A 88 13.56 16.30 -2.09
C GLU A 88 13.88 15.89 -3.53
N ALA A 89 14.26 14.62 -3.75
CA ALA A 89 14.54 14.10 -5.08
C ALA A 89 13.31 14.07 -6.00
N LEU A 90 12.11 13.81 -5.45
CA LEU A 90 10.87 13.70 -6.25
C LEU A 90 10.10 15.01 -6.39
N LYS A 91 10.18 15.92 -5.41
CA LYS A 91 9.47 17.22 -5.41
C LYS A 91 9.81 18.10 -6.61
N GLN A 92 10.98 17.91 -7.22
CA GLN A 92 11.39 18.64 -8.42
C GLN A 92 10.67 18.18 -9.70
N PHE A 93 10.08 16.97 -9.70
CA PHE A 93 9.45 16.37 -10.88
C PHE A 93 7.94 16.12 -10.69
N ILE A 94 7.50 15.79 -9.47
CA ILE A 94 6.12 15.40 -9.16
C ILE A 94 5.61 16.27 -8.00
N ALA A 95 4.32 16.62 -8.00
CA ALA A 95 3.71 17.36 -6.90
C ALA A 95 3.68 16.54 -5.61
N TYR A 96 4.23 17.09 -4.52
CA TYR A 96 4.15 16.48 -3.20
C TYR A 96 2.87 16.88 -2.45
N ARG A 97 2.23 15.92 -1.79
CA ARG A 97 1.11 16.13 -0.87
C ARG A 97 1.46 15.61 0.53
N GLU A 98 1.11 16.37 1.57
CA GLU A 98 1.26 15.93 2.96
C GLU A 98 0.20 14.90 3.37
N GLN A 99 -0.97 14.93 2.74
CA GLN A 99 -2.06 13.98 2.98
C GLN A 99 -2.71 13.61 1.64
N PRO A 100 -3.17 12.35 1.46
CA PRO A 100 -3.89 11.95 0.26
C PRO A 100 -5.14 12.82 0.07
N GLU A 101 -5.46 13.17 -1.17
CA GLU A 101 -6.79 13.73 -1.45
C GLU A 101 -7.84 12.72 -1.01
N LYS A 102 -8.70 13.13 -0.07
CA LYS A 102 -9.84 12.32 0.35
C LYS A 102 -10.74 12.10 -0.87
N SER A 103 -10.82 10.85 -1.31
CA SER A 103 -11.80 10.45 -2.31
C SER A 103 -13.22 10.71 -1.79
N TRP A 104 -14.21 10.81 -2.68
CA TRP A 104 -15.63 10.82 -2.32
C TRP A 104 -15.98 9.63 -1.43
N VAL A 105 -15.33 8.48 -1.66
CA VAL A 105 -15.45 7.27 -0.85
C VAL A 105 -14.83 7.44 0.55
N ASP A 106 -13.67 8.07 0.66
CA ASP A 106 -13.02 8.34 1.96
C ASP A 106 -13.85 9.31 2.80
N ASN A 107 -14.46 10.30 2.14
CA ASN A 107 -15.39 11.22 2.79
C ASN A 107 -16.66 10.51 3.26
N ALA A 108 -17.20 9.58 2.47
CA ALA A 108 -18.36 8.77 2.87
C ALA A 108 -18.02 7.81 4.03
N ALA A 109 -16.85 7.18 4.02
CA ALA A 109 -16.37 6.32 5.09
C ALA A 109 -16.12 7.11 6.39
N SER A 110 -15.53 8.31 6.28
CA SER A 110 -15.32 9.22 7.41
C SER A 110 -16.66 9.72 7.98
N TRP A 111 -17.63 10.03 7.12
CA TRP A 111 -18.98 10.39 7.53
C TRP A 111 -19.70 9.24 8.24
N LEU A 112 -19.63 8.02 7.69
CA LEU A 112 -20.20 6.80 8.29
C LEU A 112 -19.62 6.54 9.67
N SER A 113 -18.30 6.60 9.81
CA SER A 113 -17.61 6.37 11.08
C SER A 113 -17.97 7.42 12.14
N LYS A 114 -18.21 8.68 11.74
CA LYS A 114 -18.66 9.74 12.64
C LYS A 114 -20.12 9.57 13.09
N LYS A 115 -20.99 9.03 12.24
CA LYS A 115 -22.42 8.86 12.52
C LYS A 115 -22.77 7.51 13.14
N VAL A 116 -21.95 6.50 12.90
CA VAL A 116 -22.10 5.14 13.43
C VAL A 116 -20.89 4.88 14.33
N PRO A 117 -21.02 5.07 15.66
CA PRO A 117 -19.92 4.80 16.59
C PRO A 117 -19.68 3.28 16.63
N LEU A 118 -18.66 2.83 15.89
CA LEU A 118 -18.21 1.43 15.89
C LEU A 118 -17.22 1.15 17.03
N GLU A 119 -16.84 2.19 17.79
CA GLU A 119 -16.08 2.05 19.03
C GLU A 119 -17.03 2.13 20.22
N LYS A 120 -17.09 1.07 21.03
CA LYS A 120 -17.70 1.14 22.35
C LYS A 120 -16.80 2.01 23.23
N PRO A 121 -17.34 3.00 23.97
CA PRO A 121 -16.55 3.73 24.95
C PRO A 121 -16.00 2.73 25.96
N GLN A 122 -14.67 2.63 26.05
CA GLN A 122 -14.01 1.92 27.14
C GLN A 122 -14.29 2.75 28.41
N SER A 123 -15.11 2.20 29.31
CA SER A 123 -15.28 2.67 30.69
C SER A 123 -14.12 2.21 31.56
#